data_AF-A0A5Q0GWD6-F1
#
_entry.id   AF-A0A5Q0GWD6-F1
#
_cell.length_a   1.000
_cell.length_b   1.000
_cell.length_c   1.000
_cell.angle_alpha   90.00
_cell.angle_beta   90.00
_cell.angle_gamma   90.00
#
_symmetry.space_group_name_H-M   'P 1'
#
loop_
_entity.id
_entity.type
_entity.pdbx_description
1 polymer ?
#
loop_
_entity_poly.entity_id
_entity_poly.type
_entity_poly.pdbx_seq_one_letter_code
_entity_poly.pdbx_strand_id
1 'polypeptide(L)'
;MHGIRLPPPYRAFLSSVGDGGVGPGYGLQGLSRWRSVELPGGLARVELGDAAATGLRVVDAGGVEATVLLVTGPHSGRLVDVGAGVSARLRPEEDFLSWYAAWLESADLPGVAPRGESVLVEVLSTADEAERIRAVHELGALDALSDDTVGLVGSLALRDPSSRVRYQAVELLGELGDEVVGVLVGAVRDGKRSVGRRALVHVMRLAGATPAWQEALGAMRSTGDDVGVRIAEDLESRRLLGAVLPPGGA
;
A
#
# COMPACT_ATOMS: atom_id res chain seq x y z
N MET A 1 -18.19 11.43 9.04
CA MET A 1 -18.22 9.94 8.97
C MET A 1 -19.31 9.54 7.97
N HIS A 2 -18.96 8.95 6.83
CA HIS A 2 -19.89 8.72 5.71
C HIS A 2 -20.84 7.51 5.85
N GLY A 3 -21.03 6.96 7.07
CA GLY A 3 -21.97 5.85 7.31
C GLY A 3 -21.58 4.49 6.70
N ILE A 4 -20.43 4.39 6.03
CA ILE A 4 -19.93 3.14 5.44
C ILE A 4 -19.14 2.36 6.49
N ARG A 5 -19.51 1.09 6.69
CA ARG A 5 -18.82 0.14 7.58
C ARG A 5 -18.25 -0.99 6.74
N LEU A 6 -16.94 -1.24 6.86
CA LEU A 6 -16.30 -2.37 6.19
C LEU A 6 -16.87 -3.70 6.70
N PRO A 7 -17.19 -4.65 5.80
CA PRO A 7 -17.60 -6.01 6.15
C PRO A 7 -16.59 -6.68 7.09
N PRO A 8 -17.06 -7.45 8.10
CA PRO A 8 -16.16 -8.04 9.09
C PRO A 8 -15.02 -8.89 8.51
N PRO A 9 -15.24 -9.79 7.51
CA PRO A 9 -14.16 -10.60 6.94
C PRO A 9 -13.08 -9.78 6.26
N TYR A 10 -13.47 -8.75 5.49
CA TYR A 10 -12.51 -7.86 4.85
C TYR A 10 -11.75 -6.99 5.86
N ARG A 11 -12.42 -6.54 6.93
CA ARG A 11 -11.75 -5.83 8.02
C ARG A 11 -10.71 -6.72 8.70
N ALA A 12 -11.04 -7.99 8.94
CA ALA A 12 -10.11 -8.93 9.55
C ALA A 12 -8.85 -9.10 8.69
N PHE A 13 -9.02 -9.30 7.37
CA PHE A 13 -7.91 -9.36 6.42
C PHE A 13 -6.99 -8.13 6.51
N LEU A 14 -7.58 -6.93 6.45
CA LEU A 14 -6.82 -5.67 6.53
C LEU A 14 -6.06 -5.48 7.85
N SER A 15 -6.51 -6.13 8.92
CA SER A 15 -5.89 -6.01 10.25
C SER A 15 -4.93 -7.15 10.60
N SER A 16 -4.88 -8.22 9.79
CA SER A 16 -4.14 -9.44 10.13
C SER A 16 -3.32 -10.04 8.99
N VAL A 17 -3.52 -9.59 7.75
CA VAL A 17 -2.84 -10.09 6.56
C VAL A 17 -2.22 -8.96 5.74
N GLY A 18 -2.97 -7.87 5.50
CA GLY A 18 -2.41 -6.68 4.85
C GLY A 18 -3.40 -5.81 4.06
N ASP A 19 -2.94 -4.65 3.60
CA ASP A 19 -3.68 -3.66 2.80
C ASP A 19 -3.32 -3.76 1.30
N GLY A 20 -3.63 -4.89 0.67
CA GLY A 20 -3.31 -5.19 -0.73
C GLY A 20 -2.55 -6.51 -0.87
N GLY A 21 -1.75 -6.66 -1.93
CA GLY A 21 -0.82 -7.78 -2.08
C GLY A 21 -1.20 -8.79 -3.15
N VAL A 22 -0.77 -10.04 -2.95
CA VAL A 22 -0.95 -11.17 -3.87
C VAL A 22 -2.45 -11.43 -4.05
N GLY A 23 -2.90 -11.53 -5.30
CA GLY A 23 -4.31 -11.64 -5.64
C GLY A 23 -4.47 -11.93 -7.13
N PRO A 24 -5.68 -12.26 -7.62
CA PRO A 24 -5.90 -12.48 -9.04
C PRO A 24 -5.53 -11.25 -9.88
N GLY A 25 -5.21 -11.48 -11.16
CA GLY A 25 -4.89 -10.38 -12.10
C GLY A 25 -3.67 -9.58 -11.63
N TYR A 26 -3.85 -8.28 -11.39
CA TYR A 26 -2.80 -7.37 -10.92
C TYR A 26 -2.66 -7.30 -9.39
N GLY A 27 -3.25 -8.25 -8.65
CA GLY A 27 -3.20 -8.30 -7.20
C GLY A 27 -4.32 -7.52 -6.51
N LEU A 28 -4.34 -7.62 -5.18
CA LEU A 28 -5.28 -6.91 -4.33
C LEU A 28 -4.94 -5.42 -4.24
N GLN A 29 -5.96 -4.56 -4.36
CA GLN A 29 -5.82 -3.11 -4.24
C GLN A 29 -5.90 -2.68 -2.77
N GLY A 30 -4.82 -2.05 -2.28
CA GLY A 30 -4.81 -1.43 -0.97
C GLY A 30 -5.70 -0.19 -0.86
N LEU A 31 -6.31 0.01 0.30
CA LEU A 31 -7.05 1.20 0.70
C LEU A 31 -6.17 2.47 0.70
N SER A 32 -4.87 2.31 0.94
CA SER A 32 -3.87 3.39 0.90
C SER A 32 -3.77 4.08 -0.47
N ARG A 33 -4.05 3.38 -1.58
CA ARG A 33 -4.13 3.98 -2.94
C ARG A 33 -5.32 4.93 -3.10
N TRP A 34 -6.27 4.92 -2.18
CA TRP A 34 -7.52 5.69 -2.29
C TRP A 34 -7.44 7.08 -1.61
N ARG A 35 -6.27 7.45 -1.09
CA ARG A 35 -5.99 8.77 -0.48
C ARG A 35 -5.31 9.77 -1.41
N SER A 36 -5.01 9.42 -2.67
CA SER A 36 -4.45 10.40 -3.61
C SER A 36 -5.58 11.29 -4.16
N VAL A 37 -5.33 12.61 -4.19
CA VAL A 37 -6.23 13.60 -4.80
C VAL A 37 -6.42 13.36 -6.31
N GLU A 38 -5.62 12.48 -6.91
CA GLU A 38 -5.59 12.25 -8.36
C GLU A 38 -6.60 11.18 -8.85
N LEU A 39 -7.20 10.34 -7.99
CA LEU A 39 -8.24 9.38 -8.41
C LEU A 39 -9.26 9.05 -7.29
N PRO A 40 -10.47 9.66 -7.26
CA PRO A 40 -11.57 9.13 -6.48
C PRO A 40 -12.15 7.90 -7.20
N GLY A 41 -11.47 6.74 -7.11
CA GLY A 41 -11.76 5.60 -8.02
C GLY A 41 -11.97 4.23 -7.39
N GLY A 42 -11.67 4.03 -6.10
CA GLY A 42 -11.85 2.73 -5.43
C GLY A 42 -13.31 2.36 -5.18
N LEU A 43 -14.22 3.33 -5.22
CA LEU A 43 -15.64 3.12 -5.04
C LEU A 43 -16.32 2.89 -6.39
N ALA A 44 -17.07 1.80 -6.49
CA ALA A 44 -17.92 1.49 -7.63
C ALA A 44 -19.39 1.56 -7.20
N ARG A 45 -20.24 2.15 -8.05
CA ARG A 45 -21.67 1.90 -7.99
C ARG A 45 -21.95 0.65 -8.82
N VAL A 46 -22.62 -0.32 -8.21
CA VAL A 46 -22.91 -1.62 -8.81
C VAL A 46 -24.42 -1.80 -8.85
N GLU A 47 -24.95 -2.16 -10.02
CA GLU A 47 -26.37 -2.46 -10.22
C GLU A 47 -26.58 -3.98 -10.28
N LEU A 48 -27.40 -4.51 -9.38
CA LEU A 48 -27.72 -5.92 -9.21
C LEU A 48 -29.24 -6.10 -9.30
N GLY A 49 -29.74 -6.42 -10.49
CA GLY A 49 -31.19 -6.44 -10.75
C GLY A 49 -31.81 -5.09 -10.45
N ASP A 50 -32.78 -5.05 -9.53
CA ASP A 50 -33.50 -3.82 -9.15
C ASP A 50 -32.81 -3.03 -8.02
N ALA A 51 -31.64 -3.48 -7.53
CA ALA A 51 -30.93 -2.85 -6.42
C ALA A 51 -29.59 -2.24 -6.86
N ALA A 52 -29.25 -1.07 -6.32
CA ALA A 52 -27.94 -0.46 -6.46
C ALA A 52 -27.17 -0.50 -5.14
N ALA A 53 -25.90 -0.85 -5.20
CA ALA A 53 -25.00 -0.91 -4.05
C ALA A 53 -23.72 -0.12 -4.33
N THR A 54 -23.10 0.38 -3.26
CA THR A 54 -21.74 0.89 -3.28
C THR A 54 -20.81 -0.26 -2.96
N GLY A 55 -19.74 -0.39 -3.73
CA GLY A 55 -18.72 -1.39 -3.53
C GLY A 55 -17.32 -0.83 -3.65
N LEU A 56 -16.36 -1.62 -3.20
CA LEU A 56 -14.94 -1.40 -3.17
C LEU A 56 -14.28 -2.25 -4.26
N ARG A 57 -13.56 -1.65 -5.20
CA ARG A 57 -12.74 -2.39 -6.16
C ARG A 57 -11.56 -3.01 -5.41
N VAL A 58 -11.62 -4.33 -5.20
CA VAL A 58 -10.58 -5.09 -4.49
C VAL A 58 -9.57 -5.70 -5.44
N VAL A 59 -9.96 -5.98 -6.68
CA VAL A 59 -9.06 -6.40 -7.77
C VAL A 59 -9.35 -5.55 -9.00
N ASP A 60 -8.29 -5.07 -9.63
CA ASP A 60 -8.33 -4.47 -10.96
C ASP A 60 -7.65 -5.45 -11.92
N ALA A 61 -8.37 -5.90 -12.96
CA ALA A 61 -7.83 -6.81 -13.97
C ALA A 61 -7.35 -6.05 -15.22
N GLY A 62 -7.37 -4.72 -15.20
CA GLY A 62 -7.04 -3.85 -16.32
C GLY A 62 -8.26 -3.57 -17.21
N GLY A 63 -8.57 -2.28 -17.39
CA GLY A 63 -9.71 -1.85 -18.22
C GLY A 63 -10.99 -1.67 -17.40
N VAL A 64 -12.10 -2.22 -17.88
CA VAL A 64 -13.42 -2.13 -17.22
C VAL A 64 -13.74 -3.34 -16.34
N GLU A 65 -12.83 -4.33 -16.29
CA GLU A 65 -12.99 -5.55 -15.51
C GLU A 65 -12.45 -5.38 -14.08
N ALA A 66 -13.30 -5.64 -13.09
CA ALA A 66 -12.92 -5.55 -11.69
C ALA A 66 -13.75 -6.50 -10.82
N THR A 67 -13.13 -7.01 -9.77
CA THR A 67 -13.86 -7.63 -8.67
C THR A 67 -14.14 -6.56 -7.61
N VAL A 68 -15.41 -6.42 -7.25
CA VAL A 68 -15.92 -5.39 -6.34
C VAL A 68 -16.52 -6.04 -5.09
N LEU A 69 -16.04 -5.67 -3.91
CA LEU A 69 -16.61 -6.01 -2.61
C LEU A 69 -17.73 -5.02 -2.25
N LEU A 70 -18.95 -5.49 -2.11
CA LEU A 70 -20.09 -4.64 -1.75
C LEU A 70 -20.00 -4.21 -0.28
N VAL A 71 -20.23 -2.92 0.00
CA VAL A 71 -20.18 -2.35 1.35
C VAL A 71 -21.50 -1.74 1.81
N THR A 72 -22.48 -1.62 0.90
CA THR A 72 -23.84 -1.22 1.20
C THR A 72 -24.85 -2.12 0.48
N GLY A 73 -26.13 -2.02 0.85
CA GLY A 73 -27.21 -2.80 0.26
C GLY A 73 -27.34 -4.22 0.82
N PRO A 74 -28.31 -5.00 0.30
CA PRO A 74 -28.68 -6.32 0.83
C PRO A 74 -27.59 -7.39 0.68
N HIS A 75 -26.64 -7.18 -0.23
CA HIS A 75 -25.53 -8.08 -0.50
C HIS A 75 -24.20 -7.57 0.08
N SER A 76 -24.24 -6.66 1.05
CA SER A 76 -23.02 -6.14 1.70
C SER A 76 -22.16 -7.30 2.26
N GLY A 77 -20.86 -7.26 1.96
CA GLY A 77 -19.91 -8.34 2.26
C GLY A 77 -19.64 -9.30 1.11
N ARG A 78 -20.50 -9.34 0.08
CA ARG A 78 -20.33 -10.20 -1.10
C ARG A 78 -19.46 -9.56 -2.17
N LEU A 79 -18.89 -10.39 -3.02
CA LEU A 79 -18.12 -9.96 -4.19
C LEU A 79 -18.94 -10.05 -5.47
N VAL A 80 -18.64 -9.13 -6.38
CA VAL A 80 -19.24 -9.04 -7.70
C VAL A 80 -18.14 -8.86 -8.72
N ASP A 81 -18.19 -9.62 -9.80
CA ASP A 81 -17.35 -9.33 -10.97
C ASP A 81 -18.12 -8.38 -11.90
N VAL A 82 -17.47 -7.27 -12.26
CA VAL A 82 -17.97 -6.23 -13.17
C VAL A 82 -17.11 -6.28 -14.42
N GLY A 83 -17.71 -6.27 -15.61
CA GLY A 83 -16.99 -6.34 -16.89
C GLY A 83 -17.63 -5.48 -17.99
N ALA A 84 -16.98 -5.45 -19.17
CA ALA A 84 -17.42 -4.66 -20.31
C ALA A 84 -18.81 -5.12 -20.80
N GLY A 85 -19.87 -4.40 -20.42
CA GLY A 85 -21.21 -4.57 -21.01
C GLY A 85 -22.06 -5.74 -20.47
N VAL A 86 -21.72 -6.32 -19.32
CA VAL A 86 -22.52 -7.39 -18.67
C VAL A 86 -23.01 -6.93 -17.30
N SER A 87 -24.27 -7.25 -16.96
CA SER A 87 -24.83 -7.06 -15.62
C SER A 87 -23.92 -7.70 -14.57
N ALA A 88 -23.66 -6.96 -13.50
CA ALA A 88 -22.85 -7.41 -12.37
C ALA A 88 -23.29 -8.81 -11.89
N ARG A 89 -22.34 -9.74 -11.76
CA ARG A 89 -22.61 -11.10 -11.31
C ARG A 89 -22.11 -11.30 -9.90
N LEU A 90 -23.01 -11.67 -8.99
CA LEU A 90 -22.64 -12.10 -7.64
C LEU A 90 -21.80 -13.37 -7.70
N ARG A 91 -20.70 -13.35 -6.98
CA ARG A 91 -19.80 -14.49 -6.79
C ARG A 91 -20.41 -15.52 -5.83
N PRO A 92 -20.17 -16.82 -6.04
CA PRO A 92 -20.75 -17.87 -5.20
C PRO A 92 -20.26 -17.81 -3.75
N GLU A 93 -19.03 -17.34 -3.52
CA GLU A 93 -18.43 -17.26 -2.20
C GLU A 93 -19.20 -16.29 -1.27
N GLU A 94 -19.31 -16.67 0.00
CA GLU A 94 -20.14 -15.97 0.98
C GLU A 94 -19.55 -14.62 1.41
N ASP A 95 -18.23 -14.48 1.35
CA ASP A 95 -17.52 -13.27 1.73
C ASP A 95 -16.12 -13.16 1.09
N PHE A 96 -15.42 -12.08 1.44
CA PHE A 96 -14.06 -11.80 0.98
C PHE A 96 -13.05 -12.88 1.35
N LEU A 97 -13.08 -13.41 2.58
CA LEU A 97 -12.06 -14.36 3.02
C LEU A 97 -12.26 -15.72 2.36
N SER A 98 -13.52 -16.17 2.24
CA SER A 98 -13.88 -17.40 1.54
C SER A 98 -13.46 -17.34 0.08
N TRP A 99 -13.72 -16.20 -0.57
CA TRP A 99 -13.24 -15.94 -1.92
C TRP A 99 -11.72 -15.95 -2.03
N TYR A 100 -11.03 -15.23 -1.15
CA TYR A 100 -9.58 -15.11 -1.21
C TYR A 100 -8.88 -16.44 -0.93
N ALA A 101 -9.38 -17.22 0.02
CA ALA A 101 -8.90 -18.57 0.31
C ALA A 101 -9.10 -19.54 -0.87
N ALA A 102 -10.31 -19.55 -1.47
CA ALA A 102 -10.58 -20.36 -2.65
C ALA A 102 -9.65 -19.99 -3.82
N TRP A 103 -9.37 -18.70 -3.99
CA TRP A 103 -8.38 -18.25 -4.97
C TRP A 103 -6.97 -18.77 -4.63
N LEU A 104 -6.50 -18.63 -3.39
CA LEU A 104 -5.19 -19.12 -2.95
C LEU A 104 -5.03 -20.62 -3.19
N GLU A 105 -6.05 -21.43 -2.91
CA GLU A 105 -6.04 -22.88 -3.15
C GLU A 105 -5.93 -23.21 -4.64
N SER A 106 -6.53 -22.38 -5.51
CA SER A 106 -6.49 -22.54 -6.97
C SER A 106 -5.24 -21.96 -7.62
N ALA A 107 -4.58 -21.03 -6.93
CA ALA A 107 -3.46 -20.29 -7.46
C ALA A 107 -2.22 -21.19 -7.41
N ASP A 108 -1.61 -21.43 -8.57
CA ASP A 108 -0.27 -22.01 -8.65
C ASP A 108 0.75 -20.92 -8.26
N LEU A 109 0.72 -20.54 -6.98
CA LEU A 109 1.69 -19.63 -6.40
C LEU A 109 2.96 -20.46 -6.23
N PRO A 110 4.05 -20.15 -6.95
CA PRO A 110 5.30 -20.81 -6.67
C PRO A 110 5.65 -20.44 -5.23
N GLY A 111 5.70 -21.45 -4.36
CA GLY A 111 6.24 -21.34 -3.02
C GLY A 111 7.75 -21.11 -3.12
N VAL A 112 8.15 -19.98 -3.68
CA VAL A 112 9.53 -19.56 -3.72
C VAL A 112 9.79 -19.05 -2.32
N ALA A 113 10.43 -19.90 -1.50
CA ALA A 113 11.08 -19.43 -0.29
C ALA A 113 11.88 -18.17 -0.67
N PRO A 114 11.76 -17.07 0.10
CA PRO A 114 12.43 -15.83 -0.25
C PRO A 114 13.91 -16.12 -0.48
N ARG A 115 14.48 -15.50 -1.52
CA ARG A 115 15.90 -15.65 -1.79
C ARG A 115 16.67 -15.19 -0.54
N GLY A 116 17.83 -15.82 -0.29
CA GLY A 116 18.65 -15.43 0.86
C GLY A 116 19.01 -13.94 0.78
N GLU A 117 19.11 -13.29 1.95
CA GLU A 117 19.38 -11.85 2.09
C GLU A 117 20.53 -11.36 1.21
N SER A 118 21.65 -12.10 1.18
CA SER A 118 22.81 -11.76 0.34
C SER A 118 22.51 -11.74 -1.16
N VAL A 119 21.72 -12.71 -1.64
CA VAL A 119 21.31 -12.78 -3.05
C VAL A 119 20.44 -11.60 -3.41
N LEU A 120 19.51 -11.23 -2.52
CA LEU A 120 18.62 -10.10 -2.74
C LEU A 120 19.39 -8.78 -2.80
N VAL A 121 20.38 -8.60 -1.92
CA VAL A 121 21.29 -7.45 -1.92
C VAL A 121 22.07 -7.35 -3.24
N GLU A 122 22.59 -8.47 -3.76
CA GLU A 122 23.26 -8.49 -5.06
C GLU A 122 22.32 -8.06 -6.21
N VAL A 123 21.05 -8.51 -6.16
CA VAL A 123 20.04 -8.16 -7.15
C VAL A 123 19.78 -6.66 -7.23
N LEU A 124 19.92 -5.92 -6.12
CA LEU A 124 19.75 -4.44 -6.10
C LEU A 124 20.69 -3.70 -7.06
N SER A 125 21.78 -4.32 -7.52
CA SER A 125 22.74 -3.72 -8.46
C SER A 125 22.57 -4.20 -9.91
N THR A 126 21.56 -5.04 -10.18
CA THR A 126 21.31 -5.59 -11.53
C THR A 126 20.62 -4.58 -12.44
N ALA A 127 20.73 -4.79 -13.76
CA ALA A 127 20.12 -3.91 -14.75
C ALA A 127 18.58 -3.98 -14.79
N ASP A 128 17.99 -5.12 -14.42
CA ASP A 128 16.55 -5.36 -14.51
C ASP A 128 15.79 -4.67 -13.37
N GLU A 129 15.03 -3.63 -13.71
CA GLU A 129 14.19 -2.90 -12.76
C GLU A 129 13.17 -3.79 -12.04
N ALA A 130 12.55 -4.75 -12.74
CA ALA A 130 11.54 -5.62 -12.16
C ALA A 130 12.16 -6.60 -11.16
N GLU A 131 13.38 -7.07 -11.39
CA GLU A 131 14.14 -7.85 -10.40
C GLU A 131 14.53 -6.99 -9.20
N ARG A 132 15.00 -5.75 -9.40
CA ARG A 132 15.31 -4.85 -8.28
C ARG A 132 14.09 -4.55 -7.41
N ILE A 133 12.93 -4.29 -8.02
CA ILE A 133 11.67 -4.09 -7.28
C ILE A 133 11.33 -5.34 -6.47
N ARG A 134 11.39 -6.52 -7.09
CA ARG A 134 11.11 -7.79 -6.41
C ARG A 134 12.09 -8.04 -5.27
N ALA A 135 13.36 -7.72 -5.47
CA ALA A 135 14.37 -7.90 -4.43
C ALA A 135 14.09 -7.03 -3.20
N VAL A 136 13.74 -5.74 -3.38
CA VAL A 136 13.36 -4.87 -2.24
C VAL A 136 12.12 -5.42 -1.53
N HIS A 137 11.12 -5.89 -2.28
CA HIS A 137 9.92 -6.47 -1.67
C HIS A 137 10.22 -7.76 -0.89
N GLU A 138 11.05 -8.66 -1.45
CA GLU A 138 11.46 -9.89 -0.78
C GLU A 138 12.30 -9.63 0.46
N LEU A 139 13.16 -8.59 0.46
CA LEU A 139 13.90 -8.17 1.66
C LEU A 139 12.94 -7.78 2.79
N GLY A 140 11.86 -7.07 2.49
CA GLY A 140 10.87 -6.67 3.50
C GLY A 140 10.06 -7.84 4.05
N ALA A 141 10.02 -8.97 3.33
CA ALA A 141 9.33 -10.19 3.76
C ALA A 141 10.23 -11.15 4.57
N LEU A 142 11.51 -10.82 4.77
CA LEU A 142 12.40 -11.61 5.62
C LEU A 142 12.08 -11.36 7.10
N ASP A 143 12.20 -12.41 7.93
CA ASP A 143 11.95 -12.32 9.38
C ASP A 143 12.88 -11.32 10.09
N ALA A 144 14.08 -11.11 9.54
CA ALA A 144 15.06 -10.15 10.02
C ALA A 144 15.93 -9.64 8.86
N LEU A 145 16.35 -8.38 8.96
CA LEU A 145 17.34 -7.77 8.08
C LEU A 145 18.56 -7.36 8.90
N SER A 146 19.76 -7.58 8.35
CA SER A 146 20.98 -7.06 8.96
C SER A 146 21.10 -5.54 8.80
N ASP A 147 21.76 -4.88 9.75
CA ASP A 147 22.05 -3.44 9.68
C ASP A 147 22.80 -3.06 8.38
N ASP A 148 23.69 -3.94 7.91
CA ASP A 148 24.41 -3.77 6.65
C ASP A 148 23.45 -3.73 5.45
N THR A 149 22.46 -4.63 5.42
CA THR A 149 21.43 -4.64 4.37
C THR A 149 20.56 -3.40 4.43
N VAL A 150 20.18 -2.93 5.61
CA VAL A 150 19.45 -1.65 5.78
C VAL A 150 20.27 -0.48 5.20
N GLY A 151 21.57 -0.44 5.48
CA GLY A 151 22.50 0.54 4.90
C GLY A 151 22.61 0.44 3.37
N LEU A 152 22.59 -0.78 2.82
CA LEU A 152 22.62 -1.01 1.37
C LEU A 152 21.31 -0.61 0.68
N VAL A 153 20.15 -0.89 1.28
CA VAL A 153 18.86 -0.36 0.78
C VAL A 153 18.88 1.17 0.76
N GLY A 154 19.40 1.80 1.82
CA GLY A 154 19.50 3.26 1.91
C GLY A 154 20.46 3.90 0.88
N SER A 155 21.53 3.19 0.49
CA SER A 155 22.55 3.72 -0.43
C SER A 155 22.31 3.34 -1.90
N LEU A 156 21.74 2.16 -2.17
CA LEU A 156 21.46 1.66 -3.51
C LEU A 156 20.01 1.92 -3.92
N ALA A 157 19.06 1.37 -3.18
CA ALA A 157 17.65 1.33 -3.59
C ALA A 157 16.95 2.70 -3.47
N LEU A 158 17.27 3.51 -2.46
CA LEU A 158 16.78 4.90 -2.38
C LEU A 158 17.41 5.85 -3.41
N ARG A 159 18.49 5.43 -4.08
CA ARG A 159 19.15 6.20 -5.15
C ARG A 159 18.93 5.60 -6.53
N ASP A 160 18.06 4.60 -6.63
CA ASP A 160 17.80 3.90 -7.87
C ASP A 160 17.26 4.86 -8.96
N PRO A 161 17.65 4.69 -10.23
CA PRO A 161 17.09 5.48 -11.32
C PRO A 161 15.55 5.35 -11.41
N SER A 162 14.98 4.18 -11.11
CA SER A 162 13.54 3.97 -11.11
C SER A 162 12.89 4.49 -9.83
N SER A 163 11.93 5.39 -9.99
CA SER A 163 11.08 5.84 -8.89
C SER A 163 10.23 4.73 -8.27
N ARG A 164 10.03 3.59 -8.96
CA ARG A 164 9.30 2.43 -8.43
C ARG A 164 10.16 1.69 -7.42
N VAL A 165 11.46 1.51 -7.69
CA VAL A 165 12.42 0.92 -6.75
C VAL A 165 12.56 1.83 -5.52
N ARG A 166 12.74 3.14 -5.73
CA ARG A 166 12.85 4.10 -4.61
C ARG A 166 11.60 4.13 -3.74
N TYR A 167 10.41 4.04 -4.34
CA TYR A 167 9.16 3.94 -3.59
C TYR A 167 9.14 2.70 -2.68
N GLN A 168 9.50 1.53 -3.21
CA GLN A 168 9.54 0.31 -2.42
C GLN A 168 10.61 0.33 -1.33
N ALA A 169 11.75 0.96 -1.59
CA ALA A 169 12.77 1.14 -0.56
C ALA A 169 12.28 2.02 0.59
N VAL A 170 11.49 3.07 0.29
CA VAL A 170 10.83 3.89 1.32
C VAL A 170 9.79 3.09 2.11
N GLU A 171 9.01 2.22 1.47
CA GLU A 171 8.06 1.33 2.16
C GLU A 171 8.79 0.42 3.15
N LEU A 172 9.79 -0.33 2.66
CA LEU A 172 10.59 -1.27 3.46
C LEU A 172 11.23 -0.55 4.64
N LEU A 173 11.98 0.53 4.38
CA LEU A 173 12.65 1.27 5.45
C LEU A 173 11.64 1.85 6.42
N GLY A 174 10.49 2.30 5.93
CA GLY A 174 9.40 2.77 6.77
C GLY A 174 8.95 1.72 7.77
N GLU A 175 8.87 0.45 7.40
CA GLU A 175 8.48 -0.67 8.27
C GLU A 175 9.55 -1.00 9.32
N LEU A 176 10.79 -0.59 9.09
CA LEU A 176 11.85 -0.59 10.10
C LEU A 176 11.62 0.56 11.11
N GLY A 177 12.17 0.44 12.30
CA GLY A 177 11.85 1.28 13.46
C GLY A 177 12.32 2.73 13.33
N ASP A 178 12.53 3.39 14.46
CA ASP A 178 12.95 4.79 14.51
C ASP A 178 14.38 5.01 14.01
N GLU A 179 15.20 3.97 13.92
CA GLU A 179 16.59 4.01 13.44
C GLU A 179 16.73 4.50 11.99
N VAL A 180 15.71 4.31 11.15
CA VAL A 180 15.74 4.71 9.73
C VAL A 180 15.22 6.13 9.47
N VAL A 181 14.72 6.83 10.51
CA VAL A 181 14.08 8.14 10.35
C VAL A 181 14.98 9.14 9.64
N GLY A 182 16.27 9.19 9.99
CA GLY A 182 17.23 10.10 9.36
C GLY A 182 17.40 9.85 7.86
N VAL A 183 17.37 8.59 7.43
CA VAL A 183 17.46 8.21 6.01
C VAL A 183 16.19 8.64 5.27
N LEU A 184 15.02 8.41 5.87
CA LEU A 184 13.72 8.76 5.28
C LEU A 184 13.51 10.28 5.16
N VAL A 185 14.04 11.08 6.08
CA VAL A 185 14.01 12.56 5.97
C VAL A 185 14.69 13.02 4.67
N GLY A 186 15.78 12.37 4.26
CA GLY A 186 16.44 12.63 2.97
C GLY A 186 15.53 12.32 1.77
N ALA A 187 14.79 11.21 1.83
CA ALA A 187 13.89 10.76 0.78
C ALA A 187 12.65 11.65 0.59
N VAL A 188 12.32 12.52 1.55
CA VAL A 188 11.22 13.50 1.41
C VAL A 188 11.41 14.42 0.19
N ARG A 189 12.67 14.70 -0.18
CA ARG A 189 13.01 15.56 -1.33
C ARG A 189 13.14 14.79 -2.65
N ASP A 190 12.64 13.56 -2.72
CA ASP A 190 12.69 12.78 -3.96
C ASP A 190 12.04 13.53 -5.12
N GLY A 191 12.67 13.49 -6.30
CA GLY A 191 12.14 14.14 -7.50
C GLY A 191 10.76 13.62 -7.94
N LYS A 192 10.37 12.41 -7.53
CA LYS A 192 9.02 11.89 -7.71
C LYS A 192 8.19 12.15 -6.46
N ARG A 193 7.16 13.00 -6.60
CA ARG A 193 6.23 13.38 -5.52
C ARG A 193 5.65 12.21 -4.73
N SER A 194 5.32 11.08 -5.38
CA SER A 194 4.78 9.91 -4.68
C SER A 194 5.78 9.30 -3.69
N VAL A 195 7.07 9.28 -4.03
CA VAL A 195 8.14 8.79 -3.14
C VAL A 195 8.33 9.75 -1.98
N GLY A 196 8.49 11.05 -2.25
CA GLY A 196 8.68 12.06 -1.21
C GLY A 196 7.51 12.16 -0.22
N ARG A 197 6.27 12.10 -0.71
CA ARG A 197 5.07 12.06 0.15
C ARG A 197 5.02 10.80 1.00
N ARG A 198 5.42 9.64 0.47
CA ARG A 198 5.42 8.39 1.25
C ARG A 198 6.48 8.43 2.34
N ALA A 199 7.68 8.90 2.02
CA ALA A 199 8.76 9.10 2.99
C ALA A 199 8.32 10.02 4.13
N LEU A 200 7.66 11.14 3.80
CA LEU A 200 7.09 12.07 4.78
C LEU A 200 6.13 11.38 5.76
N VAL A 201 5.22 10.54 5.24
CA VAL A 201 4.26 9.79 6.08
C VAL A 201 4.99 8.85 7.04
N HIS A 202 6.02 8.13 6.57
CA HIS A 202 6.80 7.24 7.44
C HIS A 202 7.60 8.02 8.49
N VAL A 203 8.27 9.11 8.12
CA VAL A 203 8.96 9.97 9.08
C VAL A 203 7.98 10.44 10.15
N MET A 204 6.82 10.96 9.77
CA MET A 204 5.85 11.49 10.72
C MET A 204 5.30 10.42 11.67
N ARG A 205 5.10 9.20 11.16
CA ARG A 205 4.70 8.07 11.99
C ARG A 205 5.78 7.69 13.01
N LEU A 206 7.02 7.53 12.55
CA LEU A 206 8.14 7.00 13.34
C LEU A 206 8.75 8.04 14.29
N ALA A 207 8.94 9.25 13.81
CA ALA A 207 9.64 10.32 14.51
C ALA A 207 8.81 10.93 15.66
N GLY A 208 7.48 10.85 15.62
CA GLY A 208 6.62 11.49 16.61
C GLY A 208 6.94 12.98 16.80
N ALA A 209 7.13 13.43 18.04
CA ALA A 209 7.40 14.83 18.39
C ALA A 209 8.91 15.23 18.33
N THR A 210 9.73 14.52 17.56
CA THR A 210 11.19 14.77 17.48
C THR A 210 11.54 15.84 16.43
N PRO A 211 12.78 16.38 16.43
CA PRO A 211 13.23 17.35 15.44
C PRO A 211 13.08 16.89 13.98
N ALA A 212 13.15 15.58 13.73
CA ALA A 212 12.99 14.99 12.40
C ALA A 212 11.62 15.30 11.78
N TRP A 213 10.58 15.53 12.60
CA TRP A 213 9.29 16.00 12.11
C TRP A 213 9.40 17.36 11.42
N GLN A 214 10.00 18.33 12.10
CA GLN A 214 10.14 19.70 11.59
C GLN A 214 11.09 19.74 10.40
N GLU A 215 12.12 18.89 10.42
CA GLU A 215 13.03 18.74 9.29
C GLU A 215 12.32 18.20 8.05
N ALA A 216 11.51 17.14 8.19
CA ALA A 216 10.73 16.58 7.08
C ALA A 216 9.67 17.56 6.56
N LEU A 217 9.01 18.32 7.43
CA LEU A 217 8.08 19.38 7.03
C LEU A 217 8.80 20.49 6.25
N GLY A 218 9.97 20.93 6.72
CA GLY A 218 10.81 21.89 6.01
C GLY A 218 11.28 21.36 4.65
N ALA A 219 11.68 20.08 4.60
CA ALA A 219 12.03 19.38 3.38
C ALA A 219 10.86 19.37 2.38
N MET A 220 9.67 18.99 2.82
CA MET A 220 8.48 18.95 1.96
C MET A 220 8.12 20.35 1.44
N ARG A 221 8.19 21.39 2.27
CA ARG A 221 7.95 22.77 1.83
C ARG A 221 8.94 23.20 0.74
N SER A 222 10.20 22.78 0.83
CA SER A 222 11.22 23.11 -0.17
C SER A 222 10.98 22.49 -1.55
N THR A 223 10.16 21.43 -1.66
CA THR A 223 9.83 20.79 -2.95
C THR A 223 8.72 21.52 -3.71
N GLY A 224 7.98 22.42 -3.05
CA GLY A 224 6.77 23.05 -3.60
C GLY A 224 5.57 22.11 -3.69
N ASP A 225 5.59 20.95 -3.02
CA ASP A 225 4.48 19.99 -3.02
C ASP A 225 3.42 20.35 -1.96
N ASP A 226 2.48 21.22 -2.33
CA ASP A 226 1.38 21.67 -1.47
C ASP A 226 0.52 20.52 -0.92
N VAL A 227 0.41 19.40 -1.64
CA VAL A 227 -0.32 18.23 -1.16
C VAL A 227 0.47 17.57 -0.03
N GLY A 228 1.78 17.43 -0.18
CA GLY A 228 2.65 16.92 0.87
C GLY A 228 2.61 17.78 2.13
N VAL A 229 2.63 19.11 1.97
CA VAL A 229 2.53 20.05 3.11
C VAL A 229 1.19 19.89 3.85
N ARG A 230 0.07 19.79 3.13
CA ARG A 230 -1.24 19.56 3.77
C ARG A 230 -1.32 18.21 4.49
N ILE A 231 -0.71 17.16 3.93
CA ILE A 231 -0.61 15.85 4.61
C ILE A 231 0.15 16.00 5.92
N ALA A 232 1.28 16.73 5.91
CA ALA A 232 2.07 16.96 7.10
C ALA A 232 1.29 17.69 8.21
N GLU A 233 0.58 18.75 7.85
CA GLU A 233 -0.18 19.55 8.80
C GLU A 233 -1.38 18.78 9.39
N ASP A 234 -2.05 17.96 8.58
CA ASP A 234 -3.11 17.05 9.07
C ASP A 234 -2.55 16.02 10.05
N LEU A 235 -1.41 15.39 9.75
CA LEU A 235 -0.78 14.42 10.64
C LEU A 235 -0.32 15.08 11.96
N GLU A 236 0.21 16.31 11.91
CA GLU A 236 0.58 17.05 13.13
C GLU A 236 -0.64 17.34 14.00
N SER A 237 -1.73 17.80 13.36
CA SER A 237 -2.99 18.09 14.06
C SER A 237 -3.52 16.84 14.77
N ARG A 238 -3.49 15.68 14.10
CA ARG A 238 -3.89 14.39 14.69
C ARG A 238 -3.01 13.99 15.86
N ARG A 239 -1.69 14.15 15.73
CA ARG A 239 -0.72 13.86 16.80
C ARG A 239 -0.99 14.72 18.04
N LEU A 240 -1.23 16.02 17.86
CA LEU A 240 -1.55 16.95 18.95
C LEU A 240 -2.88 16.63 19.64
N LEU A 241 -3.83 16.06 18.90
CA LEU A 241 -5.11 15.58 19.43
C LEU A 241 -5.02 14.19 20.09
N GLY A 242 -3.83 13.59 20.18
CA GLY A 242 -3.63 12.26 20.75
C GLY A 242 -4.17 11.12 19.90
N ALA A 243 -4.46 11.36 18.62
CA ALA A 243 -4.87 10.30 17.70
C ALA A 243 -3.66 9.45 17.29
N VAL A 244 -3.81 8.13 17.37
CA VAL A 244 -2.81 7.18 16.87
C VAL A 244 -2.68 7.38 15.36
N LEU A 245 -1.48 7.75 14.91
CA LEU A 245 -1.15 7.80 13.48
C LEU A 245 -1.30 6.39 12.91
N PRO A 246 -1.82 6.22 11.68
CA PRO A 246 -2.14 4.91 11.15
C PRO A 246 -0.92 3.97 11.26
N PRO A 247 -1.07 2.77 11.85
CA PRO A 247 0.01 1.80 11.89
C PRO A 247 0.44 1.46 10.46
N GLY A 248 1.72 1.13 10.29
CA GLY A 248 2.18 0.50 9.05
C GLY A 248 1.43 -0.80 8.82
N GLY A 249 1.24 -1.16 7.55
CA GLY A 249 0.72 -2.47 7.22
C GLY A 249 1.57 -3.52 7.92
N ALA A 250 0.89 -4.38 8.67
CA ALA A 250 1.36 -5.68 9.12
C ALA A 250 0.35 -6.69 8.59
#